data_AF-A0AAU4XIN0-F1
#
_entry.id   AF-A0AAU4XIN0-F1
#
_cell.length_a   1.000
_cell.length_b   1.000
_cell.length_c   1.000
_cell.angle_alpha   90.00
_cell.angle_beta   90.00
_cell.angle_gamma   90.00
#
_symmetry.space_group_name_H-M   'P 1'
#
loop_
_entity.id
_entity.type
_entity.pdbx_description
1 polymer ?
#
loop_
_entity_poly.entity_id
_entity_poly.type
_entity_poly.pdbx_seq_one_letter_code
_entity_poly.pdbx_strand_id
1 'polypeptide(L)'
;MTETFTPPTVAAGADSPLAVLFDLALAIGTVGEDEQRDDAETAALDHVWSVYPDTLGKVLDHDDWSGRPALAGAGLEPCAVAYLDGSLWLHHSSDGDQEQGVLTLIAPCTCGNGYVDTALDGEQDLLQVLNDLRATGGRFPHDSGWPDCDSQRRLRAWGDARP
;
A
#
# COMPACT_ATOMS: atom_id res chain seq x y z
N MET A 1 21.77 -1.67 -2.33
CA MET A 1 22.66 -0.64 -1.75
C MET A 1 22.18 0.71 -2.29
N THR A 2 21.25 1.35 -1.59
CA THR A 2 20.81 2.72 -1.90
C THR A 2 21.76 3.67 -1.18
N GLU A 3 22.69 4.26 -1.94
CA GLU A 3 23.54 5.32 -1.42
C GLU A 3 22.68 6.58 -1.26
N THR A 4 22.30 6.90 -0.02
CA THR A 4 21.65 8.18 0.30
C THR A 4 22.65 9.29 0.02
N PHE A 5 22.49 9.95 -1.13
CA PHE A 5 23.24 11.15 -1.46
C PHE A 5 22.87 12.24 -0.45
N THR A 6 23.72 12.43 0.56
CA THR A 6 23.66 13.61 1.42
C THR A 6 24.37 14.73 0.67
N PRO A 7 23.65 15.74 0.13
CA PRO A 7 24.31 16.83 -0.57
C PRO A 7 25.23 17.58 0.40
N PRO A 8 26.44 17.99 -0.05
CA PRO A 8 27.34 18.74 0.80
C PRO A 8 26.70 20.08 1.19
N THR A 9 26.70 20.40 2.48
CA THR A 9 26.17 21.64 3.09
C THR A 9 26.98 22.90 2.73
N VAL A 10 27.62 22.93 1.56
CA VAL A 10 28.37 24.09 1.10
C VAL A 10 27.39 24.97 0.35
N ALA A 11 27.15 26.18 0.86
CA ALA A 11 26.36 27.21 0.19
C ALA A 11 27.08 27.64 -1.10
N ALA A 12 26.97 26.83 -2.15
CA ALA A 12 27.25 27.25 -3.49
C ALA A 12 26.24 28.36 -3.80
N GLY A 13 26.71 29.51 -4.29
CA GLY A 13 25.81 30.60 -4.65
C GLY A 13 24.69 30.08 -5.55
N ALA A 14 23.46 30.57 -5.37
CA ALA A 14 22.26 30.08 -6.06
C ALA A 14 22.39 30.04 -7.59
N ASP A 15 23.30 30.84 -8.16
CA ASP A 15 23.59 30.90 -9.61
C ASP A 15 24.86 30.13 -10.03
N SER A 16 25.43 29.30 -9.15
CA SER A 16 26.63 28.54 -9.48
C SER A 16 26.30 27.30 -10.31
N PRO A 17 27.18 26.88 -11.24
CA PRO A 17 27.01 25.63 -11.99
C PRO A 17 26.86 24.39 -11.08
N LEU A 18 27.37 24.43 -9.84
CA LEU A 18 27.20 23.37 -8.84
C LEU A 18 25.80 23.35 -8.23
N ALA A 19 25.18 24.51 -7.98
CA ALA A 19 23.80 24.58 -7.53
C ALA A 19 22.86 23.98 -8.58
N VAL A 20 23.07 24.30 -9.87
CA VAL A 20 22.33 23.69 -10.99
C VAL A 20 22.51 22.17 -11.05
N LEU A 21 23.72 21.65 -10.79
CA LEU A 21 23.97 20.21 -10.73
C LEU A 21 23.26 19.55 -9.54
N PHE A 22 23.19 20.19 -8.37
CA PHE A 22 22.46 19.67 -7.22
C PHE A 22 20.95 19.72 -7.42
N ASP A 23 20.42 20.79 -8.03
CA ASP A 23 19.00 20.88 -8.38
C ASP A 23 18.61 19.84 -9.43
N LEU A 24 19.46 19.58 -10.43
CA LEU A 24 19.29 18.48 -11.37
C LEU A 24 19.36 17.12 -10.68
N ALA A 25 20.31 16.90 -9.77
CA ALA A 25 20.41 15.65 -9.02
C ALA A 25 19.20 15.43 -8.10
N LEU A 26 18.67 16.49 -7.49
CA LEU A 26 17.42 16.46 -6.71
C LEU A 26 16.21 16.18 -7.61
N ALA A 27 16.12 16.82 -8.77
CA ALA A 27 15.04 16.62 -9.74
C ALA A 27 15.10 15.23 -10.40
N ILE A 28 16.28 14.67 -10.59
CA ILE A 28 16.48 13.28 -11.05
C ILE A 28 16.17 12.30 -9.90
N GLY A 29 16.46 12.68 -8.65
CA GLY A 29 16.16 11.88 -7.46
C GLY A 29 14.69 11.88 -7.07
N THR A 30 13.89 12.84 -7.54
CA THR A 30 12.43 12.79 -7.41
C THR A 30 11.84 11.90 -8.48
N VAL A 31 11.61 10.63 -8.12
CA VAL A 31 10.80 9.68 -8.89
C VAL A 31 9.45 10.33 -9.20
N GLY A 32 9.08 10.40 -10.49
CA GLY A 32 7.82 11.01 -10.92
C GLY A 32 6.61 10.24 -10.39
N GLU A 33 5.44 10.89 -10.26
CA GLU A 33 4.23 10.22 -9.76
C GLU A 33 3.88 8.95 -10.54
N ASP A 34 4.07 8.95 -11.87
CA ASP A 34 3.83 7.77 -12.71
C ASP A 34 4.78 6.62 -12.37
N GLU A 35 6.07 6.92 -12.18
CA GLU A 35 7.08 5.93 -11.80
C GLU A 35 6.82 5.40 -10.38
N GLN A 36 6.37 6.24 -9.44
CA GLN A 36 5.96 5.78 -8.10
C GLN A 36 4.77 4.82 -8.15
N ARG A 37 3.80 5.04 -9.05
CA ARG A 37 2.65 4.14 -9.21
C ARG A 37 3.13 2.79 -9.73
N ASP A 38 3.92 2.81 -10.80
CA ASP A 38 4.40 1.59 -11.47
C ASP A 38 5.33 0.78 -10.54
N ASP A 39 6.18 1.47 -9.76
CA ASP A 39 7.04 0.85 -8.74
C ASP A 39 6.23 0.22 -7.61
N ALA A 40 5.18 0.90 -7.13
CA ALA A 40 4.33 0.39 -6.07
C ALA A 40 3.54 -0.86 -6.52
N GLU A 41 3.04 -0.87 -7.76
CA GLU A 41 2.38 -2.03 -8.37
C GLU A 41 3.35 -3.21 -8.48
N THR A 42 4.57 -2.94 -8.98
CA THR A 42 5.62 -3.96 -9.13
C THR A 42 6.04 -4.53 -7.77
N ALA A 43 6.22 -3.67 -6.77
CA ALA A 43 6.58 -4.10 -5.41
C ALA A 43 5.47 -4.96 -4.78
N ALA A 44 4.20 -4.61 -4.98
CA ALA A 44 3.08 -5.42 -4.48
C ALA A 44 3.04 -6.79 -5.14
N LEU A 45 3.27 -6.86 -6.45
CA LEU A 45 3.31 -8.11 -7.20
C LEU A 45 4.47 -9.01 -6.74
N ASP A 46 5.67 -8.43 -6.59
CA ASP A 46 6.85 -9.16 -6.08
C ASP A 46 6.61 -9.69 -4.66
N HIS A 47 6.02 -8.86 -3.79
CA HIS A 47 5.63 -9.28 -2.44
C HIS A 47 4.70 -10.49 -2.49
N VAL A 48 3.60 -10.45 -3.25
CA VAL A 48 2.65 -11.58 -3.28
C VAL A 48 3.26 -12.83 -3.90
N TRP A 49 4.14 -12.71 -4.88
CA TRP A 49 4.88 -13.85 -5.42
C TRP A 49 5.87 -14.46 -4.43
N SER A 50 6.52 -13.63 -3.61
CA SER A 50 7.55 -14.09 -2.67
C SER A 50 6.95 -14.65 -1.38
N VAL A 51 5.97 -13.95 -0.80
CA VAL A 51 5.41 -14.24 0.53
C VAL A 51 4.16 -15.14 0.47
N TYR A 52 3.42 -15.11 -0.65
CA TYR A 52 2.16 -15.85 -0.85
C TYR A 52 2.19 -16.71 -2.13
N PRO A 53 3.26 -17.49 -2.38
CA PRO A 53 3.50 -18.14 -3.68
C PRO A 53 2.44 -19.19 -4.02
N ASP A 54 1.81 -19.80 -3.01
CA ASP A 54 0.86 -20.88 -3.22
C ASP A 54 -0.60 -20.42 -3.20
N THR A 55 -0.82 -19.15 -2.86
CA THR A 55 -2.13 -18.50 -2.74
C THR A 55 -2.23 -17.27 -3.65
N LEU A 56 -2.05 -16.04 -3.12
CA LEU A 56 -2.26 -14.79 -3.86
C LEU A 56 -1.39 -14.71 -5.11
N GLY A 57 -0.15 -15.18 -5.05
CA GLY A 57 0.79 -15.16 -6.19
C GLY A 57 0.36 -16.00 -7.40
N LYS A 58 -0.65 -16.88 -7.26
CA LYS A 58 -1.21 -17.67 -8.37
C LYS A 58 -2.45 -17.05 -9.01
N VAL A 59 -3.11 -16.13 -8.30
CA VAL A 59 -4.41 -15.59 -8.70
C VAL A 59 -4.37 -14.12 -9.06
N LEU A 60 -3.45 -13.36 -8.46
CA LEU A 60 -3.26 -11.95 -8.79
C LEU A 60 -2.21 -11.79 -9.86
N ASP A 61 -2.54 -11.00 -10.87
CA ASP A 61 -1.61 -10.52 -11.88
C ASP A 61 -1.30 -9.04 -11.68
N HIS A 62 -0.51 -8.47 -12.60
CA HIS A 62 -0.12 -7.07 -12.55
C HIS A 62 -1.31 -6.12 -12.75
N ASP A 63 -2.27 -6.48 -13.61
CA ASP A 63 -3.41 -5.62 -13.97
C ASP A 63 -4.47 -5.55 -12.85
N ASP A 64 -4.42 -6.47 -11.89
CA ASP A 64 -5.24 -6.44 -10.67
C ASP A 64 -4.84 -5.33 -9.68
N TRP A 65 -3.61 -4.84 -9.78
CA TRP A 65 -3.09 -3.80 -8.89
C TRP A 65 -3.30 -2.41 -9.47
N SER A 66 -3.41 -1.43 -8.57
CA SER A 66 -3.45 -0.01 -8.92
C SER A 66 -2.59 0.77 -7.95
N GLY A 67 -1.52 1.34 -8.48
CA GLY A 67 -0.54 2.14 -7.77
C GLY A 67 -1.09 3.53 -7.43
N ARG A 68 -0.61 4.05 -6.31
CA ARG A 68 -0.88 5.39 -5.80
C ARG A 68 0.45 6.05 -5.47
N PRO A 69 0.71 7.27 -5.98
CA PRO A 69 1.91 7.99 -5.62
C PRO A 69 1.85 8.44 -4.16
N ALA A 70 2.99 8.83 -3.63
CA ALA A 70 3.07 9.45 -2.32
C ALA A 70 2.22 10.73 -2.28
N LEU A 71 1.56 10.98 -1.15
CA LEU A 71 0.88 12.24 -0.86
C LEU A 71 1.64 12.96 0.26
N ALA A 72 2.65 13.74 -0.12
CA ALA A 72 3.54 14.43 0.81
C ALA A 72 2.81 15.29 1.86
N GLY A 73 1.71 15.95 1.46
CA GLY A 73 0.90 16.77 2.38
C GLY A 73 0.15 15.98 3.46
N ALA A 74 0.04 14.66 3.31
CA ALA A 74 -0.60 13.75 4.25
C ALA A 74 0.38 12.74 4.87
N GLY A 75 1.67 12.78 4.50
CA GLY A 75 2.66 11.80 4.94
C GLY A 75 2.36 10.36 4.48
N LEU A 76 1.70 10.21 3.32
CA LEU A 76 1.41 8.90 2.74
C LEU A 76 2.50 8.55 1.74
N GLU A 77 3.13 7.39 1.93
CA GLU A 77 4.09 6.81 0.99
C GLU A 77 3.37 6.20 -0.23
N PRO A 78 4.10 5.89 -1.31
CA PRO A 78 3.53 5.16 -2.43
C PRO A 78 2.95 3.82 -1.98
N CYS A 79 1.80 3.44 -2.54
CA CYS A 79 1.13 2.19 -2.21
C CYS A 79 0.42 1.61 -3.43
N ALA A 80 0.04 0.34 -3.35
CA ALA A 80 -0.78 -0.31 -4.35
C ALA A 80 -1.99 -0.97 -3.72
N VAL A 81 -3.11 -0.98 -4.46
CA VAL A 81 -4.35 -1.62 -4.03
C VAL A 81 -4.85 -2.59 -5.07
N ALA A 82 -5.39 -3.73 -4.62
CA ALA A 82 -6.08 -4.70 -5.49
C ALA A 82 -7.49 -4.96 -4.96
N TYR A 83 -8.46 -5.08 -5.86
CA TYR A 83 -9.84 -5.40 -5.51
C TYR A 83 -10.13 -6.88 -5.77
N LEU A 84 -10.52 -7.63 -4.73
CA LEU A 84 -10.72 -9.08 -4.79
C LEU A 84 -12.18 -9.50 -5.04
N ASP A 85 -13.02 -8.56 -5.46
CA ASP A 85 -14.47 -8.69 -5.48
C ASP A 85 -15.09 -8.86 -4.07
N GLY A 86 -16.42 -8.85 -3.96
CA GLY A 86 -17.13 -9.09 -2.71
C GLY A 86 -16.86 -8.02 -1.63
N SER A 87 -16.49 -6.79 -2.04
CA SER A 87 -16.05 -5.73 -1.13
C SER A 87 -14.72 -6.02 -0.41
N LEU A 88 -13.90 -6.94 -0.88
CA LEU A 88 -12.58 -7.23 -0.32
C LEU A 88 -11.50 -6.46 -1.08
N TRP A 89 -10.54 -5.90 -0.34
CA TRP A 89 -9.42 -5.16 -0.90
C TRP A 89 -8.10 -5.62 -0.28
N LEU A 90 -7.05 -5.63 -1.07
CA LEU A 90 -5.68 -5.68 -0.59
C LEU A 90 -5.06 -4.30 -0.70
N HIS A 91 -4.27 -3.94 0.29
CA HIS A 91 -3.44 -2.75 0.31
C HIS A 91 -2.01 -3.15 0.62
N HIS A 92 -1.10 -2.87 -0.31
CA HIS A 92 0.33 -3.05 -0.13
C HIS A 92 0.99 -1.69 0.02
N SER A 93 1.75 -1.49 1.09
CA SER A 93 2.53 -0.28 1.31
C SER A 93 3.93 -0.63 1.77
N SER A 94 4.92 0.13 1.29
CA SER A 94 6.25 0.09 1.88
C SER A 94 6.18 0.74 3.26
N ASP A 95 6.34 -0.05 4.32
CA ASP A 95 6.65 0.50 5.63
C ASP A 95 8.13 0.90 5.57
N GLY A 96 8.46 2.18 5.67
CA GLY A 96 9.75 2.78 5.28
C GLY A 96 11.02 2.18 5.89
N ASP A 97 10.88 1.23 6.83
CA ASP A 97 11.95 0.49 7.49
C ASP A 97 11.94 -1.04 7.21
N GLN A 98 10.91 -1.59 6.57
CA GLN A 98 10.78 -3.03 6.30
C GLN A 98 11.16 -3.35 4.86
N GLU A 99 12.15 -4.25 4.68
CA GLU A 99 12.64 -4.68 3.35
C GLU A 99 11.55 -5.31 2.47
N GLN A 100 10.46 -5.81 3.05
CA GLN A 100 9.43 -6.55 2.33
C GLN A 100 8.11 -5.79 2.17
N GLY A 101 7.91 -4.62 2.81
CA GLY A 101 6.60 -3.94 2.80
C GLY A 101 5.52 -4.71 3.58
N VAL A 102 4.34 -4.12 3.72
CA VAL A 102 3.21 -4.69 4.48
C VAL A 102 2.02 -4.91 3.56
N LEU A 103 1.47 -6.12 3.59
CA LEU A 103 0.21 -6.45 2.92
C LEU A 103 -0.94 -6.44 3.91
N THR A 104 -2.00 -5.70 3.61
CA THR A 104 -3.17 -5.55 4.48
C THR A 104 -4.43 -5.99 3.75
N LEU A 105 -5.21 -6.89 4.34
CA LEU A 105 -6.54 -7.24 3.88
C LEU A 105 -7.58 -6.32 4.52
N ILE A 106 -8.45 -5.74 3.70
CA ILE A 106 -9.51 -4.85 4.12
C ILE A 106 -10.84 -5.48 3.75
N ALA A 107 -11.69 -5.77 4.74
CA ALA A 107 -12.98 -6.41 4.55
C ALA A 107 -14.11 -5.72 5.35
N PRO A 108 -15.38 -5.83 4.92
CA PRO A 108 -16.49 -5.23 5.65
C PRO A 108 -16.59 -5.78 7.06
N CYS A 109 -16.97 -4.95 8.02
CA CYS A 109 -17.21 -5.41 9.39
C CYS A 109 -18.61 -6.06 9.52
N THR A 110 -18.75 -7.03 10.42
CA THR A 110 -20.06 -7.59 10.81
C THR A 110 -20.96 -6.57 11.50
N CYS A 111 -20.39 -5.48 12.05
CA CYS A 111 -21.12 -4.32 12.59
C CYS A 111 -21.98 -3.62 11.52
N GLY A 112 -21.65 -3.80 10.24
CA GLY A 112 -22.36 -3.16 9.13
C GLY A 112 -22.02 -1.67 8.95
N ASN A 113 -21.13 -1.08 9.75
CA ASN A 113 -20.84 0.36 9.72
C ASN A 113 -19.60 0.75 8.91
N GLY A 114 -18.67 -0.19 8.65
CA GLY A 114 -17.50 0.12 7.83
C GLY A 114 -16.68 -1.10 7.47
N TYR A 115 -15.36 -0.93 7.46
CA TYR A 115 -14.34 -1.90 7.10
C TYR A 115 -13.36 -2.09 8.26
N VAL A 116 -12.74 -3.26 8.30
CA VAL A 116 -11.61 -3.59 9.18
C VAL A 116 -10.44 -3.95 8.29
N ASP A 117 -9.29 -3.40 8.64
CA ASP A 117 -7.99 -3.71 8.07
C ASP A 117 -7.24 -4.72 8.95
N THR A 118 -6.57 -5.67 8.32
CA THR A 118 -5.77 -6.70 9.01
C THR A 118 -4.50 -6.91 8.21
N ALA A 119 -3.36 -6.55 8.82
CA ALA A 119 -2.06 -6.84 8.26
C ALA A 119 -1.88 -8.36 8.17
N LEU A 120 -1.26 -8.82 7.08
CA LEU A 120 -1.00 -10.22 6.81
C LEU A 120 0.50 -10.49 6.93
N ASP A 121 0.84 -11.41 7.83
CA ASP A 121 2.24 -11.78 8.11
C ASP A 121 2.71 -13.02 7.31
N GLY A 122 1.97 -13.38 6.26
CA GLY A 122 2.31 -14.45 5.34
C GLY A 122 1.18 -15.44 5.07
N GLU A 123 1.49 -16.49 4.31
CA GLU A 123 0.47 -17.37 3.74
C GLU A 123 -0.38 -18.10 4.79
N GLN A 124 0.23 -18.53 5.89
CA GLN A 124 -0.50 -19.23 6.94
C GLN A 124 -1.50 -18.30 7.65
N ASP A 125 -1.14 -17.04 7.82
CA ASP A 125 -1.99 -16.01 8.40
C ASP A 125 -3.16 -15.65 7.46
N LEU A 126 -2.86 -15.48 6.16
CA LEU A 126 -3.90 -15.32 5.14
C LEU A 126 -4.93 -16.46 5.18
N LEU A 127 -4.48 -17.72 5.26
CA LEU A 127 -5.40 -18.86 5.32
C LEU A 127 -6.26 -18.86 6.59
N GLN A 128 -5.70 -18.44 7.73
CA GLN A 128 -6.46 -18.28 8.96
C GLN A 128 -7.54 -17.19 8.81
N VAL A 129 -7.15 -16.02 8.33
CA VAL A 129 -8.05 -14.89 8.09
C VAL A 129 -9.16 -15.25 7.10
N LEU A 130 -8.85 -15.93 6.00
CA LEU A 130 -9.84 -16.37 5.02
C LEU A 130 -10.84 -17.38 5.60
N ASN A 131 -10.40 -18.26 6.51
CA ASN A 131 -11.31 -19.17 7.20
C ASN A 131 -12.28 -18.41 8.12
N ASP A 132 -11.79 -17.40 8.83
CA ASP A 132 -12.63 -16.56 9.69
C ASP A 132 -13.64 -15.75 8.87
N LEU A 133 -13.21 -15.17 7.76
CA LEU A 133 -14.10 -14.50 6.81
C LEU A 133 -15.13 -15.46 6.22
N ARG A 134 -14.77 -16.71 5.93
CA ARG A 134 -15.72 -17.70 5.43
C ARG A 134 -16.82 -17.99 6.45
N ALA A 135 -16.49 -18.06 7.74
CA ALA A 135 -17.45 -18.31 8.81
C ALA A 135 -18.47 -17.16 8.97
N THR A 136 -18.11 -15.94 8.58
CA THR A 136 -18.91 -14.72 8.71
C THR A 136 -19.52 -14.23 7.39
N GLY A 137 -19.35 -14.98 6.30
CA GLY A 137 -19.85 -14.60 4.98
C GLY A 137 -19.09 -13.43 4.34
N GLY A 138 -17.79 -13.36 4.57
CA GLY A 138 -16.86 -12.36 4.00
C GLY A 138 -16.68 -11.11 4.85
N ARG A 139 -16.88 -11.19 6.17
CA ARG A 139 -16.88 -10.01 7.06
C ARG A 139 -16.03 -10.16 8.30
N PHE A 140 -15.25 -9.17 8.68
CA PHE A 140 -14.49 -9.25 9.94
C PHE A 140 -15.41 -9.13 11.16
N PRO A 141 -15.23 -10.00 12.18
CA PRO A 141 -15.90 -9.85 13.47
C PRO A 141 -15.63 -8.46 14.05
N HIS A 142 -16.66 -7.83 14.61
CA HIS A 142 -16.50 -6.58 15.33
C HIS A 142 -16.01 -6.88 16.76
N ASP A 143 -14.76 -6.51 17.06
CA ASP A 143 -14.31 -6.40 18.45
C ASP A 143 -14.57 -4.98 18.96
N SER A 144 -15.30 -4.87 20.07
CA SER A 144 -15.53 -3.60 20.77
C SER A 144 -14.24 -2.98 21.36
N GLY A 145 -13.13 -3.71 21.31
CA GLY A 145 -11.88 -3.42 21.99
C GLY A 145 -10.84 -2.58 21.27
N TRP A 146 -11.05 -2.17 20.00
CA TRP A 146 -10.12 -1.45 19.07
C TRP A 146 -9.63 -2.35 17.91
N PRO A 147 -9.53 -1.86 16.65
CA PRO A 147 -9.84 -0.53 16.14
C PRO A 147 -11.32 -0.35 15.75
N ASP A 148 -11.77 0.91 15.72
CA ASP A 148 -13.14 1.32 15.41
C ASP A 148 -13.49 1.05 13.93
N CYS A 149 -14.42 0.12 13.67
CA CYS A 149 -14.93 -0.19 12.32
C CYS A 149 -15.49 1.04 11.59
N ASP A 150 -15.77 2.13 12.31
CA ASP A 150 -16.36 3.38 11.81
C ASP A 150 -15.32 4.35 11.21
N SER A 151 -14.03 4.20 11.55
CA SER A 151 -12.94 5.04 11.00
C SER A 151 -12.78 4.91 9.47
N GLN A 152 -13.29 3.81 8.90
CA GLN A 152 -13.26 3.50 7.47
C GLN A 152 -14.56 3.85 6.71
N ARG A 153 -15.49 4.59 7.34
CA ARG A 153 -16.75 5.05 6.69
C ARG A 153 -16.50 5.85 5.39
N ARG A 154 -15.32 6.46 5.26
CA ARG A 154 -14.87 7.16 4.04
C ARG A 154 -14.57 6.22 2.87
N LEU A 155 -14.08 5.01 3.13
CA LEU A 155 -13.85 3.99 2.07
C LEU A 155 -15.16 3.53 1.43
N ARG A 156 -16.26 3.43 2.20
CA ARG A 156 -17.59 3.14 1.65
C ARG A 156 -18.08 4.19 0.66
N ALA A 157 -17.92 5.47 1.00
CA ALA A 157 -18.32 6.57 0.12
C ALA A 157 -17.55 6.56 -1.22
N TRP A 158 -16.37 5.92 -1.26
CA TRP A 158 -15.57 5.76 -2.48
C TRP A 158 -15.94 4.47 -3.25
N GLY A 159 -16.19 3.37 -2.54
CA GLY A 159 -16.59 2.08 -3.14
C GLY A 159 -17.99 2.07 -3.76
N ASP A 160 -18.94 2.78 -3.15
CA ASP A 160 -20.32 2.91 -3.66
C ASP A 160 -20.42 3.87 -4.87
N ALA A 161 -19.33 4.56 -5.23
CA ALA A 161 -19.31 5.62 -6.24
C ALA A 161 -18.78 5.18 -7.62
N ARG A 162 -18.60 3.88 -7.88
CA ARG A 162 -18.28 3.41 -9.23
C ARG A 162 -19.56 3.13 -10.06
N PRO A 163 -19.56 3.47 -11.36
CA PRO A 163 -20.68 3.24 -12.28
C PRO A 163 -20.94 1.75 -12.55
#